data_AF-A0A519W0Y7-F1
#
_entry.id   AF-A0A519W0Y7-F1
#
_cell.length_a   1.000
_cell.length_b   1.000
_cell.length_c   1.000
_cell.angle_alpha   90.00
_cell.angle_beta   90.00
_cell.angle_gamma   90.00
#
_symmetry.space_group_name_H-M   'P 1'
#
loop_
_entity.id
_entity.type
_entity.pdbx_description
1 polymer ?
#
loop_
_entity_poly.entity_id
_entity_poly.type
_entity_poly.pdbx_seq_one_letter_code
_entity_poly.pdbx_strand_id
1 'polypeptide(L)'
;IDLPVLIQPGQAQGTASIALGYGRTKVGKAGNEVGKNAFPFVSFLNGTMQYASNVTITPTGGYYELAQTQTHHSFEGRAVIKEATFKEYLKDSSAGNHKGEHKDYDLWDAYEKPGNNWVMAIDLNACTGCGSCVVACNVENNIPVVGRDEVRRRREMHWIRIDRYYSYETPTGDVTREKEIAKLEDLDHVSVVHQPMLCQHCDHAPCETVCPVLATVHSSDGLNHMAYNRCVGTRYCANNCPYKVRRFNWFNYWNDSRFDNYLNNEFTQLVLNPDVTTRSRGVMEKCSMCIQRIQGGKLQAKLEKRPLKDGDIKMACQEACSANAIIFGDANDPNSEVSKALRSERIYYVLEEINVKPGIGYMTKIRNTDTTVQA
;
A
#
# COMPACT_ATOMS: atom_id res chain seq x y z
N ILE A 1 31.50 -12.15 -4.45
CA ILE A 1 30.30 -12.65 -5.15
C ILE A 1 29.67 -11.50 -5.91
N ASP A 2 29.04 -11.77 -7.04
CA ASP A 2 28.51 -10.71 -7.89
C ASP A 2 27.04 -10.45 -7.53
N LEU A 3 26.73 -9.23 -7.11
CA LEU A 3 25.41 -8.80 -6.68
C LEU A 3 25.05 -7.46 -7.35
N PRO A 4 23.76 -7.22 -7.69
CA PRO A 4 23.31 -5.88 -8.01
C PRO A 4 23.36 -4.99 -6.77
N VAL A 5 23.80 -3.75 -6.94
CA VAL A 5 23.80 -2.73 -5.87
C VAL A 5 22.56 -1.86 -6.00
N LEU A 6 21.92 -1.55 -4.87
CA LEU A 6 20.87 -0.55 -4.75
C LEU A 6 21.32 0.48 -3.71
N ILE A 7 21.38 1.75 -4.09
CA ILE A 7 21.56 2.84 -3.14
C ILE A 7 20.24 3.00 -2.37
N GLN A 8 20.28 2.85 -1.06
CA GLN A 8 19.10 2.80 -0.19
C GLN A 8 19.25 3.83 0.93
N PRO A 9 18.46 4.91 0.89
CA PRO A 9 18.99 6.30 2.31
C PRO A 9 18.86 5.80 3.77
N GLY A 10 19.68 6.34 4.67
CA GLY A 10 19.87 5.85 6.04
C GLY A 10 20.81 4.64 6.17
N GLN A 11 21.55 4.29 5.11
CA GLN A 11 22.59 3.25 5.15
C GLN A 11 23.94 3.89 5.50
N ALA A 12 24.34 3.77 6.76
CA ALA A 12 25.53 4.41 7.34
C ALA A 12 26.80 4.32 6.47
N GLN A 13 27.52 5.43 6.35
CA GLN A 13 28.71 5.54 5.50
C GLN A 13 29.74 4.41 5.75
N GLY A 14 30.31 3.87 4.66
CA GLY A 14 31.29 2.79 4.70
C GLY A 14 30.72 1.38 4.92
N THR A 15 29.41 1.23 5.11
CA THR A 15 28.75 -0.07 5.32
C THR A 15 27.94 -0.52 4.09
N ALA A 16 27.71 -1.83 3.96
CA ALA A 16 26.86 -2.39 2.90
C ALA A 16 25.99 -3.55 3.44
N SER A 17 24.67 -3.42 3.36
CA SER A 17 23.72 -4.44 3.79
C SER A 17 23.45 -5.46 2.68
N ILE A 18 23.58 -6.76 2.97
CA ILE A 18 23.28 -7.86 2.03
C ILE A 18 22.20 -8.78 2.62
N ALA A 19 21.10 -8.94 1.90
CA ALA A 19 19.99 -9.81 2.32
C ALA A 19 20.36 -11.31 2.21
N LEU A 20 20.15 -12.06 3.29
CA LEU A 20 20.34 -13.52 3.33
C LEU A 20 19.11 -14.27 2.80
N GLY A 21 19.28 -15.57 2.53
CA GLY A 21 18.22 -16.47 2.07
C GLY A 21 18.10 -16.64 0.55
N TYR A 22 18.77 -15.79 -0.23
CA TYR A 22 18.88 -15.88 -1.70
C TYR A 22 19.93 -16.89 -2.18
N GLY A 23 19.93 -17.20 -3.47
CA GLY A 23 20.90 -18.09 -4.14
C GLY A 23 20.82 -19.57 -3.73
N ARG A 24 19.65 -20.02 -3.26
CA ARG A 24 19.40 -21.42 -2.90
C ARG A 24 19.07 -22.24 -4.16
N THR A 25 19.35 -23.54 -4.15
CA THR A 25 19.18 -24.44 -5.31
C THR A 25 18.15 -25.55 -5.13
N LYS A 26 17.66 -25.77 -3.90
CA LYS A 26 16.71 -26.82 -3.54
C LYS A 26 15.59 -26.26 -2.63
N VAL A 27 14.79 -25.34 -3.18
CA VAL A 27 13.64 -24.70 -2.51
C VAL A 27 12.36 -24.88 -3.32
N GLY A 28 12.47 -25.00 -4.64
CA GLY A 28 11.35 -25.08 -5.58
C GLY A 28 11.32 -23.90 -6.54
N LYS A 29 10.37 -23.92 -7.48
CA LYS A 29 10.36 -23.08 -8.70
C LYS A 29 10.46 -21.57 -8.43
N ALA A 30 9.89 -21.08 -7.33
CA ALA A 30 9.88 -19.67 -6.97
C ALA A 30 11.18 -19.16 -6.26
N GLY A 31 12.01 -20.06 -5.72
CA GLY A 31 13.18 -19.70 -4.90
C GLY A 31 14.51 -20.27 -5.37
N ASN A 32 14.51 -21.19 -6.34
CA ASN A 32 15.74 -21.71 -6.95
C ASN A 32 16.43 -20.63 -7.79
N GLU A 33 17.74 -20.47 -7.60
CA GLU A 33 18.64 -19.61 -8.41
C GLU A 33 18.30 -18.10 -8.42
N VAL A 34 17.37 -17.67 -7.56
CA VAL A 34 17.06 -16.25 -7.35
C VAL A 34 18.16 -15.59 -6.53
N GLY A 35 18.94 -14.70 -7.15
CA GLY A 35 20.05 -13.99 -6.50
C GLY A 35 21.30 -14.86 -6.31
N LYS A 36 22.15 -14.53 -5.32
CA LYS A 36 23.34 -15.30 -4.95
C LYS A 36 23.36 -15.53 -3.43
N ASN A 37 24.01 -16.61 -3.00
CA ASN A 37 24.07 -16.99 -1.61
C ASN A 37 25.16 -16.20 -0.87
N ALA A 38 24.75 -15.30 0.02
CA ALA A 38 25.64 -14.53 0.89
C ALA A 38 25.85 -15.15 2.29
N PHE A 39 25.20 -16.29 2.60
CA PHE A 39 25.38 -16.98 3.88
C PHE A 39 26.84 -17.38 4.19
N PRO A 40 27.72 -17.70 3.21
CA PRO A 40 29.14 -17.98 3.50
C PRO A 40 29.96 -16.82 4.09
N PHE A 41 29.42 -15.59 4.14
CA PHE A 41 30.04 -14.47 4.86
C PHE A 41 29.65 -14.41 6.34
N VAL A 42 28.65 -15.18 6.79
CA VAL A 42 28.28 -15.25 8.20
C VAL A 42 29.23 -16.20 8.91
N SER A 43 30.00 -15.69 9.87
CA SER A 43 30.96 -16.48 10.65
C SER A 43 30.36 -16.95 11.98
N PHE A 44 30.91 -18.01 12.56
CA PHE A 44 30.47 -18.55 13.86
C PHE A 44 31.60 -18.42 14.87
N LEU A 45 31.37 -17.62 15.92
CA LEU A 45 32.35 -17.28 16.95
C LEU A 45 31.70 -17.39 18.33
N ASN A 46 32.36 -18.11 19.25
CA ASN A 46 31.95 -18.26 20.65
C ASN A 46 30.46 -18.63 20.86
N GLY A 47 29.92 -19.52 20.01
CA GLY A 47 28.52 -19.95 20.07
C GLY A 47 27.51 -19.04 19.36
N THR A 48 27.95 -17.93 18.76
CA THR A 48 27.09 -16.92 18.12
C THR A 48 27.40 -16.75 16.63
N MET A 49 26.35 -16.49 15.84
CA MET A 49 26.45 -16.15 14.42
C MET A 49 26.77 -14.65 14.29
N GLN A 50 27.86 -14.33 13.60
CA GLN A 50 28.37 -12.98 13.40
C GLN A 50 28.08 -12.54 11.95
N TYR A 51 27.20 -11.55 11.83
CA TYR A 51 26.67 -11.05 10.55
C TYR A 51 27.44 -9.85 9.97
N ALA A 52 28.35 -9.26 10.75
CA ALA A 52 29.29 -8.26 10.27
C ALA A 52 30.55 -8.96 9.71
N SER A 53 31.11 -8.44 8.62
CA SER A 53 32.38 -8.90 8.04
C SER A 53 32.99 -7.83 7.16
N ASN A 54 34.31 -7.68 7.22
CA ASN A 54 35.06 -6.76 6.36
C ASN A 54 35.15 -7.36 4.94
N VAL A 55 34.72 -6.60 3.94
CA VAL A 55 34.69 -7.03 2.53
C VAL A 55 35.27 -5.96 1.61
N THR A 56 35.97 -6.39 0.57
CA THR A 56 36.39 -5.49 -0.52
C THR A 56 35.32 -5.49 -1.62
N ILE A 57 34.81 -4.31 -1.96
CA ILE A 57 33.83 -4.15 -3.05
C ILE A 57 34.56 -3.64 -4.29
N THR A 58 34.45 -4.36 -5.39
CA THR A 58 35.05 -4.02 -6.69
C THR A 58 33.95 -3.92 -7.76
N PRO A 59 33.87 -2.83 -8.55
CA PRO A 59 32.93 -2.75 -9.67
C PRO A 59 33.22 -3.82 -10.73
N THR A 60 32.20 -4.61 -11.10
CA THR A 60 32.32 -5.67 -12.13
C THR A 60 32.07 -5.17 -13.55
N GLY A 61 31.61 -3.92 -13.72
CA GLY A 61 31.20 -3.34 -15.01
C GLY A 61 29.89 -3.87 -15.58
N GLY A 62 29.29 -4.91 -14.98
CA GLY A 62 28.01 -5.48 -15.41
C GLY A 62 26.80 -4.64 -14.99
N TYR A 63 25.75 -4.67 -15.80
CA TYR A 63 24.47 -4.01 -15.50
C TYR A 63 23.38 -5.05 -15.16
N TYR A 64 22.51 -4.75 -14.20
CA TYR A 64 21.39 -5.62 -13.82
C TYR A 64 20.16 -4.78 -13.44
N GLU A 65 19.07 -4.96 -14.18
CA GLU A 65 17.79 -4.26 -13.95
C GLU A 65 17.11 -4.77 -12.67
N LEU A 66 16.94 -3.93 -11.65
CA LEU A 66 16.22 -4.32 -10.43
C LEU A 66 14.69 -4.23 -10.64
N ALA A 67 13.96 -5.23 -10.14
CA ALA A 67 12.50 -5.27 -10.22
C ALA A 67 11.88 -4.48 -9.05
N GLN A 68 11.73 -3.18 -9.24
CA GLN A 68 11.21 -2.26 -8.23
C GLN A 68 9.79 -1.79 -8.57
N THR A 69 8.88 -1.87 -7.59
CA THR A 69 7.51 -1.36 -7.70
C THR A 69 7.49 0.17 -7.61
N GLN A 70 8.07 0.72 -6.54
CA GLN A 70 8.31 2.14 -6.32
C GLN A 70 9.73 2.54 -6.77
N THR A 71 9.87 3.69 -7.44
CA THR A 71 11.16 4.23 -7.92
C THR A 71 11.29 5.76 -7.81
N HIS A 72 10.37 6.41 -7.11
CA HIS A 72 10.53 7.79 -6.65
C HIS A 72 10.53 7.73 -5.14
N HIS A 73 11.45 8.43 -4.50
CA HIS A 73 11.65 8.44 -3.06
C HIS A 73 11.09 9.67 -2.38
N SER A 74 10.85 10.75 -3.14
CA SER A 74 10.16 11.95 -2.67
C SER A 74 8.70 12.04 -3.09
N PHE A 75 7.93 12.83 -2.35
CA PHE A 75 6.55 13.21 -2.65
C PHE A 75 6.46 14.50 -3.50
N GLU A 76 7.59 15.07 -3.95
CA GLU A 76 7.66 16.22 -4.88
C GLU A 76 6.94 17.48 -4.32
N GLY A 77 7.07 17.72 -3.01
CA GLY A 77 6.47 18.87 -2.32
C GLY A 77 4.94 18.89 -2.26
N ARG A 78 4.29 17.72 -2.40
CA ARG A 78 2.82 17.59 -2.42
C ARG A 78 2.30 17.11 -1.06
N ALA A 79 1.09 17.55 -0.69
CA ALA A 79 0.35 17.11 0.50
C ALA A 79 -0.19 15.66 0.43
N VAL A 80 0.63 14.73 -0.07
CA VAL A 80 0.36 13.28 -0.08
C VAL A 80 0.62 12.68 1.29
N ILE A 81 1.65 13.18 1.99
CA ILE A 81 1.96 12.90 3.39
C ILE A 81 1.93 14.22 4.15
N LYS A 82 1.42 14.17 5.38
CA LYS A 82 1.52 15.25 6.36
C LYS A 82 2.33 14.75 7.57
N GLU A 83 3.36 15.48 7.96
CA GLU A 83 4.21 15.22 9.12
C GLU A 83 4.22 16.43 10.07
N ALA A 84 4.49 16.21 11.36
CA ALA A 84 4.75 17.25 12.35
C ALA A 84 5.54 16.67 13.53
N THR A 85 6.10 17.50 14.41
CA THR A 85 6.68 17.02 15.66
C THR A 85 5.67 16.99 16.80
N PHE A 86 6.00 16.23 17.84
CA PHE A 86 5.26 16.26 19.11
C PHE A 86 5.31 17.65 19.78
N LYS A 87 6.37 18.45 19.54
CA LYS A 87 6.51 19.82 20.06
C LYS A 87 5.61 20.83 19.36
N GLU A 88 5.29 20.65 18.08
CA GLU A 88 4.22 21.41 17.42
C GLU A 88 2.84 20.88 17.82
N TYR A 89 2.63 19.56 17.84
CA TYR A 89 1.35 18.93 18.19
C TYR A 89 0.85 19.28 19.60
N LEU A 90 1.75 19.50 20.56
CA LEU A 90 1.42 19.99 21.90
C LEU A 90 1.00 21.47 21.96
N LYS A 91 1.24 22.25 20.88
CA LYS A 91 0.84 23.67 20.76
C LYS A 91 -0.40 23.84 19.89
N ASP A 92 -0.52 23.05 18.83
CA ASP A 92 -1.69 22.95 17.95
C ASP A 92 -1.95 21.48 17.62
N SER A 93 -3.11 20.96 17.98
CA SER A 93 -3.56 19.60 17.65
C SER A 93 -3.70 19.36 16.13
N SER A 94 -3.74 20.43 15.34
CA SER A 94 -3.78 20.41 13.87
C SER A 94 -2.40 20.58 13.24
N ALA A 95 -1.29 20.53 14.00
CA ALA A 95 0.06 20.71 13.49
C ALA A 95 0.37 19.79 12.29
N GLY A 96 0.92 20.38 11.22
CA GLY A 96 1.16 19.70 9.94
C GLY A 96 -0.11 19.39 9.13
N ASN A 97 -1.30 19.63 9.69
CA ASN A 97 -2.62 19.40 9.08
C ASN A 97 -3.50 20.67 9.08
N HIS A 98 -2.89 21.84 8.92
CA HIS A 98 -3.64 23.06 8.65
C HIS A 98 -4.40 22.87 7.32
N LYS A 99 -5.73 23.01 7.35
CA LYS A 99 -6.58 22.86 6.16
C LYS A 99 -6.28 24.02 5.20
N GLY A 100 -5.86 23.70 3.98
CA GLY A 100 -5.66 24.70 2.92
C GLY A 100 -6.98 25.36 2.53
N GLU A 101 -6.93 26.61 2.04
CA GLU A 101 -8.11 27.35 1.56
C GLU A 101 -8.64 26.86 0.19
N HIS A 102 -8.81 25.55 0.05
CA HIS A 102 -9.46 24.94 -1.10
C HIS A 102 -10.97 25.04 -0.94
N LYS A 103 -11.61 25.78 -1.85
CA LYS A 103 -13.07 25.91 -1.89
C LYS A 103 -13.64 24.73 -2.65
N ASP A 104 -14.21 23.78 -1.93
CA ASP A 104 -14.95 22.67 -2.52
C ASP A 104 -16.24 23.18 -3.17
N TYR A 105 -16.23 23.21 -4.49
CA TYR A 105 -17.42 23.42 -5.30
C TYR A 105 -17.95 22.06 -5.76
N ASP A 106 -19.26 21.86 -5.58
CA ASP A 106 -19.98 20.75 -6.21
C ASP A 106 -20.91 21.29 -7.30
N LEU A 107 -21.00 20.55 -8.39
CA LEU A 107 -21.91 20.82 -9.51
C LEU A 107 -23.04 19.79 -9.60
N TRP A 108 -23.06 18.83 -8.68
CA TRP A 108 -23.94 17.67 -8.65
C TRP A 108 -24.59 17.57 -7.27
N ASP A 109 -25.83 17.11 -7.22
CA ASP A 109 -26.51 16.83 -5.95
C ASP A 109 -25.85 15.65 -5.22
N ALA A 110 -25.90 15.66 -3.89
CA ALA A 110 -25.47 14.53 -3.08
C ALA A 110 -26.42 13.34 -3.28
N TYR A 111 -25.87 12.16 -3.58
CA TYR A 111 -26.66 10.94 -3.76
C TYR A 111 -26.95 10.25 -2.43
N GLU A 112 -28.14 9.64 -2.31
CA GLU A 112 -28.53 8.91 -1.11
C GLU A 112 -27.72 7.61 -0.94
N LYS A 113 -27.22 7.38 0.27
CA LYS A 113 -26.58 6.12 0.69
C LYS A 113 -27.45 5.44 1.77
N PRO A 114 -28.51 4.70 1.39
CA PRO A 114 -29.43 4.08 2.36
C PRO A 114 -28.85 2.85 3.08
N GLY A 115 -27.61 2.46 2.78
CA GLY A 115 -26.89 1.36 3.42
C GLY A 115 -26.00 1.80 4.60
N ASN A 116 -24.97 0.99 4.87
CA ASN A 116 -23.86 1.36 5.75
C ASN A 116 -22.90 2.29 4.99
N ASN A 117 -22.14 3.13 5.68
CA ASN A 117 -21.15 4.01 5.05
C ASN A 117 -19.74 3.49 5.37
N TRP A 118 -19.26 2.53 4.58
CA TRP A 118 -18.00 1.83 4.84
C TRP A 118 -16.78 2.71 4.57
N VAL A 119 -16.01 2.98 5.63
CA VAL A 119 -14.85 3.87 5.59
C VAL A 119 -13.65 3.24 6.31
N MET A 120 -12.48 3.85 6.13
CA MET A 120 -11.24 3.42 6.76
C MET A 120 -10.47 4.62 7.35
N ALA A 121 -9.81 4.42 8.49
CA ALA A 121 -8.84 5.34 9.04
C ALA A 121 -7.48 4.63 9.14
N ILE A 122 -6.40 5.30 8.75
CA ILE A 122 -5.04 4.72 8.75
C ILE A 122 -4.10 5.59 9.60
N ASP A 123 -3.63 5.06 10.72
CA ASP A 123 -2.66 5.76 11.57
C ASP A 123 -1.23 5.58 11.04
N LEU A 124 -0.66 6.66 10.50
CA LEU A 124 0.72 6.64 10.03
C LEU A 124 1.71 6.56 11.18
N ASN A 125 1.35 6.89 12.43
CA ASN A 125 2.24 6.69 13.57
C ASN A 125 2.51 5.19 13.80
N ALA A 126 1.46 4.40 13.95
CA ALA A 126 1.52 2.94 14.10
C ALA A 126 2.06 2.20 12.85
N CYS A 127 1.98 2.79 11.65
CA CYS A 127 2.49 2.15 10.43
C CYS A 127 4.04 2.06 10.40
N THR A 128 4.56 0.83 10.50
CA THR A 128 5.99 0.49 10.42
C THR A 128 6.43 -0.05 9.05
N GLY A 129 5.52 -0.10 8.07
CA GLY A 129 5.83 -0.59 6.72
C GLY A 129 6.00 -2.11 6.57
N CYS A 130 5.63 -2.90 7.58
CA CYS A 130 5.92 -4.35 7.71
C CYS A 130 5.41 -5.28 6.59
N GLY A 131 4.60 -4.82 5.64
CA GLY A 131 4.15 -5.59 4.48
C GLY A 131 3.04 -6.63 4.72
N SER A 132 2.74 -7.01 5.98
CA SER A 132 1.74 -8.02 6.33
C SER A 132 0.36 -7.77 5.71
N CYS A 133 -0.09 -6.51 5.67
CA CYS A 133 -1.37 -6.13 5.07
C CYS A 133 -1.42 -6.33 3.54
N VAL A 134 -0.27 -6.30 2.85
CA VAL A 134 -0.15 -6.59 1.41
C VAL A 134 -0.28 -8.09 1.18
N VAL A 135 0.44 -8.91 1.95
CA VAL A 135 0.38 -10.38 1.86
C VAL A 135 -1.04 -10.86 2.18
N ALA A 136 -1.63 -10.38 3.26
CA ALA A 136 -2.99 -10.75 3.66
C ALA A 136 -4.04 -10.34 2.62
N CYS A 137 -3.92 -9.13 2.03
CA CYS A 137 -4.81 -8.72 0.94
C CYS A 137 -4.65 -9.61 -0.32
N ASN A 138 -3.41 -10.02 -0.64
CA ASN A 138 -3.13 -10.93 -1.75
C ASN A 138 -3.73 -12.33 -1.55
N VAL A 139 -3.60 -12.92 -0.35
CA VAL A 139 -4.19 -14.23 -0.02
C VAL A 139 -5.71 -14.16 0.02
N GLU A 140 -6.27 -13.26 0.84
CA GLU A 140 -7.71 -13.08 1.04
C GLU A 140 -8.48 -12.89 -0.28
N ASN A 141 -7.90 -12.15 -1.22
CA ASN A 141 -8.58 -11.72 -2.44
C ASN A 141 -8.05 -12.42 -3.70
N ASN A 142 -7.44 -13.61 -3.58
CA ASN A 142 -6.97 -14.42 -4.72
C ASN A 142 -6.12 -13.63 -5.73
N ILE A 143 -5.23 -12.75 -5.26
CA ILE A 143 -4.44 -11.87 -6.12
C ILE A 143 -3.20 -12.64 -6.63
N PRO A 144 -3.02 -12.81 -7.95
CA PRO A 144 -1.97 -13.66 -8.49
C PRO A 144 -0.57 -13.06 -8.30
N VAL A 145 0.41 -13.90 -7.96
CA VAL A 145 1.83 -13.50 -7.93
C VAL A 145 2.36 -13.28 -9.34
N VAL A 146 3.01 -12.13 -9.56
CA VAL A 146 3.56 -11.71 -10.85
C VAL A 146 5.07 -11.98 -10.90
N GLY A 147 5.57 -12.54 -12.01
CA GLY A 147 6.99 -12.80 -12.20
C GLY A 147 7.84 -11.52 -12.30
N ARG A 148 9.09 -11.59 -11.84
CA ARG A 148 10.08 -10.49 -11.79
C ARG A 148 10.07 -9.60 -13.04
N ASP A 149 10.01 -10.21 -14.22
CA ASP A 149 10.19 -9.52 -15.50
C ASP A 149 8.95 -8.74 -15.96
N GLU A 150 7.78 -9.06 -15.39
CA GLU A 150 6.56 -8.25 -15.53
C GLU A 150 6.43 -7.21 -14.39
N VAL A 151 7.03 -7.45 -13.21
CA VAL A 151 7.18 -6.42 -12.17
C VAL A 151 8.10 -5.28 -12.64
N ARG A 152 9.24 -5.60 -13.29
CA ARG A 152 10.10 -4.62 -14.00
C ARG A 152 9.28 -3.70 -14.93
N ARG A 153 8.28 -4.27 -15.61
CA ARG A 153 7.35 -3.59 -16.54
C ARG A 153 6.21 -2.82 -15.87
N ARG A 154 6.21 -2.67 -14.52
CA ARG A 154 5.16 -2.02 -13.70
C ARG A 154 3.78 -2.68 -13.84
N ARG A 155 3.76 -4.01 -13.71
CA ARG A 155 2.56 -4.86 -13.86
C ARG A 155 2.29 -5.72 -12.62
N GLU A 156 2.81 -5.31 -11.47
CA GLU A 156 2.61 -6.01 -10.20
C GLU A 156 1.13 -6.01 -9.78
N MET A 157 0.64 -7.15 -9.28
CA MET A 157 -0.74 -7.29 -8.81
C MET A 157 -0.76 -7.17 -7.28
N HIS A 158 -0.96 -5.93 -6.80
CA HIS A 158 -1.20 -5.60 -5.40
C HIS A 158 -2.33 -4.57 -5.30
N TRP A 159 -3.33 -4.83 -4.46
CA TRP A 159 -4.50 -3.95 -4.27
C TRP A 159 -4.31 -2.89 -3.19
N ILE A 160 -3.36 -3.16 -2.29
CA ILE A 160 -2.77 -2.26 -1.31
C ILE A 160 -1.27 -2.34 -1.51
N ARG A 161 -0.60 -1.20 -1.57
CA ARG A 161 0.85 -1.07 -1.59
C ARG A 161 1.27 -0.24 -0.38
N ILE A 162 2.53 -0.35 0.04
CA ILE A 162 3.10 0.54 1.06
C ILE A 162 4.09 1.44 0.33
N ASP A 163 3.73 2.70 0.15
CA ASP A 163 4.64 3.69 -0.43
C ASP A 163 5.60 4.16 0.68
N ARG A 164 6.90 4.10 0.40
CA ARG A 164 7.98 4.52 1.32
C ARG A 164 8.57 5.83 0.85
N TYR A 165 8.39 6.88 1.63
CA TYR A 165 8.98 8.19 1.35
C TYR A 165 10.14 8.46 2.31
N TYR A 166 11.20 9.08 1.79
CA TYR A 166 12.33 9.61 2.56
C TYR A 166 12.13 11.13 2.72
N SER A 167 12.28 11.67 3.94
CA SER A 167 12.17 13.09 4.31
C SER A 167 13.50 13.57 4.92
N TYR A 168 14.01 14.73 4.50
CA TYR A 168 15.39 15.18 4.82
C TYR A 168 15.39 16.54 5.52
N GLU A 169 15.80 16.55 6.80
CA GLU A 169 16.09 17.77 7.56
C GLU A 169 17.48 18.29 7.12
N THR A 170 17.54 19.41 6.39
CA THR A 170 18.82 20.04 6.01
C THR A 170 18.96 21.46 6.58
N PRO A 171 20.17 21.96 6.85
CA PRO A 171 20.39 23.36 7.27
C PRO A 171 19.89 24.41 6.27
N THR A 172 19.55 24.00 5.05
CA THR A 172 19.02 24.84 3.96
C THR A 172 17.50 24.74 3.76
N GLY A 173 16.80 23.98 4.61
CA GLY A 173 15.36 23.71 4.50
C GLY A 173 15.05 22.31 3.94
N ASP A 174 13.77 21.98 3.81
CA ASP A 174 13.32 20.62 3.50
C ASP A 174 13.49 20.25 2.02
N VAL A 175 14.22 19.17 1.75
CA VAL A 175 14.56 18.75 0.39
C VAL A 175 13.49 17.79 -0.15
N THR A 176 12.53 18.38 -0.87
CA THR A 176 11.28 17.72 -1.29
C THR A 176 11.22 17.33 -2.78
N ARG A 177 12.31 17.43 -3.56
CA ARG A 177 12.37 16.97 -4.96
C ARG A 177 13.45 15.93 -5.20
N GLU A 178 13.16 14.92 -6.02
CA GLU A 178 14.08 13.82 -6.36
C GLU A 178 15.41 14.33 -6.98
N LYS A 179 15.34 15.41 -7.77
CA LYS A 179 16.52 16.07 -8.39
C LYS A 179 17.39 16.86 -7.42
N GLU A 180 16.89 17.13 -6.22
CA GLU A 180 17.61 17.85 -5.16
C GLU A 180 18.18 16.83 -4.16
N ILE A 181 17.41 15.78 -3.82
CA ILE A 181 17.91 14.59 -3.10
C ILE A 181 19.13 13.99 -3.80
N ALA A 182 19.10 13.86 -5.14
CA ALA A 182 20.21 13.32 -5.93
C ALA A 182 21.51 14.15 -5.92
N LYS A 183 21.55 15.26 -5.15
CA LYS A 183 22.73 16.12 -4.93
C LYS A 183 23.17 16.16 -3.46
N LEU A 184 22.46 15.48 -2.56
CA LEU A 184 22.82 15.45 -1.14
C LEU A 184 24.05 14.56 -0.93
N GLU A 185 25.07 15.11 -0.27
CA GLU A 185 26.28 14.38 0.12
C GLU A 185 26.08 13.62 1.45
N ASP A 186 25.23 14.16 2.34
CA ASP A 186 24.73 13.46 3.53
C ASP A 186 23.41 12.75 3.21
N LEU A 187 23.39 11.43 3.42
CA LEU A 187 22.24 10.55 3.29
C LEU A 187 22.01 9.71 4.56
N ASP A 188 22.76 9.99 5.63
CA ASP A 188 22.66 9.31 6.93
C ASP A 188 21.52 9.92 7.77
N HIS A 189 21.36 11.24 7.74
CA HIS A 189 20.29 11.97 8.44
C HIS A 189 18.98 12.02 7.64
N VAL A 190 18.22 10.92 7.67
CA VAL A 190 16.96 10.83 6.91
C VAL A 190 15.81 10.17 7.67
N SER A 191 14.67 10.84 7.69
CA SER A 191 13.40 10.34 8.21
C SER A 191 12.68 9.50 7.16
N VAL A 192 11.97 8.45 7.58
CA VAL A 192 11.17 7.59 6.67
C VAL A 192 9.70 7.60 7.08
N VAL A 193 8.80 7.65 6.10
CA VAL A 193 7.35 7.42 6.26
C VAL A 193 6.91 6.24 5.41
N HIS A 194 5.94 5.48 5.94
CA HIS A 194 5.25 4.39 5.25
C HIS A 194 3.76 4.70 5.15
N GLN A 195 3.24 4.86 3.94
CA GLN A 195 1.83 5.13 3.67
C GLN A 195 1.18 3.95 2.94
N PRO A 196 0.25 3.21 3.58
CA PRO A 196 -0.51 2.16 2.91
C PRO A 196 -1.52 2.76 1.92
N MET A 197 -1.21 2.71 0.62
CA MET A 197 -2.06 3.21 -0.45
C MET A 197 -2.86 2.08 -1.11
N LEU A 198 -4.18 2.23 -1.11
CA LEU A 198 -5.16 1.28 -1.65
C LEU A 198 -6.27 2.04 -2.41
N CYS A 199 -7.29 1.34 -2.90
CA CYS A 199 -8.48 2.06 -3.38
C CYS A 199 -9.16 2.82 -2.25
N GLN A 200 -9.31 4.13 -2.45
CA GLN A 200 -9.85 5.06 -1.47
C GLN A 200 -11.39 5.07 -1.41
N HIS A 201 -12.08 4.29 -2.27
CA HIS A 201 -13.55 4.26 -2.40
C HIS A 201 -14.18 5.66 -2.41
N CYS A 202 -13.59 6.55 -3.22
CA CYS A 202 -14.09 7.90 -3.52
C CYS A 202 -15.59 7.94 -3.78
N ASP A 203 -16.32 8.89 -3.17
CA ASP A 203 -17.70 9.21 -3.57
C ASP A 203 -17.70 9.86 -4.95
N HIS A 204 -16.90 10.90 -5.14
CA HIS A 204 -16.70 11.55 -6.43
C HIS A 204 -15.65 10.78 -7.24
N ALA A 205 -15.98 9.56 -7.65
CA ALA A 205 -15.03 8.60 -8.23
C ALA A 205 -14.72 8.86 -9.72
N PRO A 206 -13.56 9.47 -10.08
CA PRO A 206 -13.21 9.74 -11.48
C PRO A 206 -12.96 8.47 -12.31
N CYS A 207 -12.79 7.32 -11.64
CA CYS A 207 -12.54 6.04 -12.28
C CYS A 207 -13.81 5.29 -12.73
N GLU A 208 -15.01 5.83 -12.46
CA GLU A 208 -16.28 5.21 -12.85
C GLU A 208 -16.90 5.83 -14.10
N THR A 209 -16.99 7.16 -14.14
CA THR A 209 -17.54 7.92 -15.28
C THR A 209 -16.80 7.64 -16.60
N VAL A 210 -15.55 7.17 -16.53
CA VAL A 210 -14.73 6.74 -17.68
C VAL A 210 -14.88 5.26 -18.08
N CYS A 211 -15.83 4.52 -17.49
CA CYS A 211 -16.04 3.10 -17.79
C CYS A 211 -17.19 2.90 -18.81
N PRO A 212 -16.91 2.70 -20.12
CA PRO A 212 -17.93 2.69 -21.18
C PRO A 212 -18.89 1.49 -21.14
N VAL A 213 -18.70 0.57 -20.20
CA VAL A 213 -19.52 -0.64 -20.00
C VAL A 213 -20.12 -0.74 -18.60
N LEU A 214 -19.91 0.27 -17.74
CA LEU A 214 -20.35 0.28 -16.33
C LEU A 214 -19.87 -0.96 -15.53
N ALA A 215 -18.60 -1.34 -15.71
CA ALA A 215 -17.96 -2.41 -14.95
C ALA A 215 -17.48 -1.98 -13.55
N THR A 216 -17.65 -0.70 -13.20
CA THR A 216 -17.41 -0.16 -11.86
C THR A 216 -18.49 0.90 -11.62
N VAL A 217 -19.16 0.77 -10.48
CA VAL A 217 -20.31 1.57 -10.04
C VAL A 217 -20.30 1.67 -8.51
N HIS A 218 -20.79 2.76 -7.93
CA HIS A 218 -21.12 2.78 -6.50
C HIS A 218 -22.23 1.79 -6.14
N SER A 219 -22.19 1.35 -4.89
CA SER A 219 -23.26 0.64 -4.21
C SER A 219 -24.04 1.55 -3.26
N SER A 220 -25.20 1.07 -2.79
CA SER A 220 -25.97 1.71 -1.72
C SER A 220 -25.22 1.83 -0.39
N ASP A 221 -24.13 1.08 -0.21
CA ASP A 221 -23.25 1.12 0.96
C ASP A 221 -22.03 2.07 0.77
N GLY A 222 -22.07 2.96 -0.24
CA GLY A 222 -20.95 3.85 -0.60
C GLY A 222 -19.74 3.14 -1.24
N LEU A 223 -19.62 1.82 -1.13
CA LEU A 223 -18.51 1.06 -1.73
C LEU A 223 -18.51 1.20 -3.25
N ASN A 224 -17.35 1.55 -3.79
CA ASN A 224 -17.03 1.46 -5.20
C ASN A 224 -16.93 -0.04 -5.58
N HIS A 225 -17.89 -0.57 -6.35
CA HIS A 225 -17.90 -1.96 -6.79
C HIS A 225 -17.09 -2.15 -8.08
N MET A 226 -16.51 -3.34 -8.28
CA MET A 226 -15.80 -3.73 -9.51
C MET A 226 -16.38 -5.05 -10.02
N ALA A 227 -17.23 -4.97 -11.05
CA ALA A 227 -17.81 -6.13 -11.72
C ALA A 227 -16.78 -6.73 -12.70
N TYR A 228 -15.96 -7.65 -12.19
CA TYR A 228 -14.85 -8.28 -12.93
C TYR A 228 -15.28 -8.86 -14.29
N ASN A 229 -16.40 -9.58 -14.31
CA ASN A 229 -17.02 -10.19 -15.50
C ASN A 229 -17.53 -9.18 -16.54
N ARG A 230 -17.79 -7.92 -16.14
CA ARG A 230 -18.25 -6.85 -17.03
C ARG A 230 -17.09 -6.06 -17.65
N CYS A 231 -15.85 -6.27 -17.17
CA CYS A 231 -14.71 -5.48 -17.58
C CYS A 231 -14.14 -5.90 -18.95
N VAL A 232 -14.32 -5.04 -19.97
CA VAL A 232 -13.80 -5.27 -21.34
C VAL A 232 -12.38 -4.73 -21.57
N GLY A 233 -11.62 -4.44 -20.51
CA GLY A 233 -10.17 -4.18 -20.60
C GLY A 233 -9.71 -2.85 -21.21
N THR A 234 -10.58 -1.84 -21.33
CA THR A 234 -10.21 -0.49 -21.87
C THR A 234 -9.14 0.25 -21.06
N ARG A 235 -8.91 -0.13 -19.80
CA ARG A 235 -7.91 0.40 -18.84
C ARG A 235 -8.05 1.88 -18.44
N TYR A 236 -8.93 2.67 -19.05
CA TYR A 236 -9.11 4.11 -18.76
C TYR A 236 -9.35 4.41 -17.26
N CYS A 237 -10.05 3.52 -16.53
CA CYS A 237 -10.27 3.66 -15.10
C CYS A 237 -9.00 3.58 -14.22
N ALA A 238 -7.85 3.09 -14.72
CA ALA A 238 -6.56 3.29 -14.04
C ALA A 238 -6.00 4.69 -14.31
N ASN A 239 -6.04 5.18 -15.55
CA ASN A 239 -5.50 6.49 -15.92
C ASN A 239 -6.19 7.60 -15.11
N ASN A 240 -7.52 7.58 -15.06
CA ASN A 240 -8.33 8.59 -14.36
C ASN A 240 -8.40 8.39 -12.84
N CYS A 241 -7.89 7.27 -12.30
CA CYS A 241 -7.74 7.10 -10.86
C CYS A 241 -6.50 7.88 -10.39
N PRO A 242 -6.61 8.94 -9.56
CA PRO A 242 -5.47 9.79 -9.20
C PRO A 242 -4.38 8.97 -8.49
N TYR A 243 -4.75 8.18 -7.49
CA TYR A 243 -3.87 7.32 -6.69
C TYR A 243 -3.20 6.16 -7.45
N LYS A 244 -3.61 5.87 -8.69
CA LYS A 244 -3.12 4.74 -9.52
C LYS A 244 -3.15 3.39 -8.78
N VAL A 245 -4.32 3.04 -8.21
CA VAL A 245 -4.57 1.83 -7.38
C VAL A 245 -5.49 0.79 -8.02
N ARG A 246 -5.93 1.00 -9.27
CA ARG A 246 -6.45 -0.10 -10.11
C ARG A 246 -5.27 -0.92 -10.64
N ARG A 247 -5.45 -2.23 -10.85
CA ARG A 247 -4.46 -3.16 -11.42
C ARG A 247 -5.07 -3.99 -12.53
N PHE A 248 -4.26 -4.43 -13.49
CA PHE A 248 -4.75 -5.03 -14.75
C PHE A 248 -4.15 -6.41 -15.00
N ASN A 249 -5.01 -7.39 -15.29
CA ASN A 249 -4.58 -8.72 -15.71
C ASN A 249 -4.10 -8.70 -17.17
N TRP A 250 -2.82 -8.36 -17.38
CA TRP A 250 -2.17 -8.37 -18.69
C TRP A 250 -2.19 -9.75 -19.37
N PHE A 251 -2.10 -10.81 -18.56
CA PHE A 251 -2.15 -12.20 -18.99
C PHE A 251 -3.19 -12.98 -18.20
N ASN A 252 -3.40 -14.24 -18.56
CA ASN A 252 -4.09 -15.16 -17.68
C ASN A 252 -3.01 -15.67 -16.71
N TYR A 253 -3.04 -15.24 -15.44
CA TYR A 253 -2.12 -15.80 -14.44
C TYR A 253 -2.58 -17.19 -13.94
N TRP A 254 -3.75 -17.64 -14.40
CA TRP A 254 -4.41 -18.89 -14.11
C TRP A 254 -4.30 -19.83 -15.31
N ASN A 255 -3.84 -21.08 -15.11
CA ASN A 255 -3.85 -22.13 -16.12
C ASN A 255 -3.32 -21.66 -17.50
N ASP A 256 -2.13 -21.06 -17.49
CA ASP A 256 -1.45 -20.52 -18.67
C ASP A 256 -0.02 -21.08 -18.71
N SER A 257 0.30 -21.82 -19.77
CA SER A 257 1.55 -22.57 -19.90
C SER A 257 2.80 -21.70 -19.98
N ARG A 258 2.66 -20.38 -20.10
CA ARG A 258 3.76 -19.40 -20.05
C ARG A 258 4.21 -19.07 -18.62
N PHE A 259 3.38 -19.39 -17.61
CA PHE A 259 3.65 -19.10 -16.21
C PHE A 259 3.63 -20.39 -15.39
N ASP A 260 4.79 -21.01 -15.20
CA ASP A 260 4.94 -22.17 -14.31
C ASP A 260 4.88 -21.75 -12.83
N ASN A 261 3.68 -21.37 -12.40
CA ASN A 261 3.37 -20.80 -11.09
C ASN A 261 2.54 -21.77 -10.23
N TYR A 262 2.24 -21.36 -8.99
CA TYR A 262 1.44 -22.17 -8.04
C TYR A 262 -0.04 -22.33 -8.44
N LEU A 263 -0.59 -21.48 -9.32
CA LEU A 263 -1.99 -21.55 -9.72
C LEU A 263 -2.25 -22.67 -10.75
N ASN A 264 -1.20 -23.21 -11.37
CA ASN A 264 -1.28 -24.33 -12.32
C ASN A 264 -1.25 -25.72 -11.64
N ASN A 265 -1.14 -25.80 -10.31
CA ASN A 265 -1.13 -27.06 -9.55
C ASN A 265 -2.40 -27.17 -8.68
N GLU A 266 -3.10 -28.30 -8.79
CA GLU A 266 -4.38 -28.61 -8.14
C GLU A 266 -4.33 -28.41 -6.61
N PHE A 267 -3.25 -28.87 -5.95
CA PHE A 267 -3.11 -28.74 -4.50
C PHE A 267 -3.03 -27.29 -4.03
N THR A 268 -2.40 -26.42 -4.81
CA THR A 268 -2.25 -25.00 -4.49
C THR A 268 -3.45 -24.14 -4.93
N GLN A 269 -4.42 -24.71 -5.64
CA GLN A 269 -5.74 -24.11 -5.81
C GLN A 269 -6.62 -24.24 -4.54
N LEU A 270 -6.26 -25.14 -3.61
CA LEU A 270 -6.91 -25.23 -2.28
C LEU A 270 -6.57 -24.07 -1.34
N VAL A 271 -5.61 -23.21 -1.71
CA VAL A 271 -5.22 -22.00 -0.96
C VAL A 271 -6.17 -20.82 -1.27
N LEU A 272 -7.04 -20.97 -2.27
CA LEU A 272 -7.88 -19.90 -2.78
C LEU A 272 -9.12 -19.70 -1.92
N ASN A 273 -9.47 -18.44 -1.67
CA ASN A 273 -10.74 -18.07 -1.04
C ASN A 273 -11.91 -18.38 -1.99
N PRO A 274 -12.85 -19.29 -1.66
CA PRO A 274 -13.98 -19.63 -2.53
C PRO A 274 -14.94 -18.45 -2.74
N ASP A 275 -15.02 -17.52 -1.78
CA ASP A 275 -15.94 -16.38 -1.83
C ASP A 275 -15.44 -15.22 -2.72
N VAL A 276 -14.22 -15.32 -3.28
CA VAL A 276 -13.64 -14.31 -4.16
C VAL A 276 -13.37 -14.87 -5.55
N THR A 277 -14.09 -14.33 -6.53
CA THR A 277 -13.88 -14.63 -7.96
C THR A 277 -12.41 -14.59 -8.36
N THR A 278 -11.92 -15.63 -9.04
CA THR A 278 -10.63 -15.62 -9.73
C THR A 278 -10.77 -14.82 -11.03
N ARG A 279 -9.76 -14.01 -11.41
CA ARG A 279 -9.87 -13.06 -12.54
C ARG A 279 -9.08 -13.52 -13.74
N SER A 280 -9.73 -13.51 -14.90
CA SER A 280 -9.11 -13.79 -16.19
C SER A 280 -8.29 -12.61 -16.74
N ARG A 281 -7.49 -12.90 -17.77
CA ARG A 281 -6.88 -11.91 -18.68
C ARG A 281 -7.88 -10.82 -19.10
N GLY A 282 -7.42 -9.56 -19.11
CA GLY A 282 -8.17 -8.42 -19.62
C GLY A 282 -9.03 -7.69 -18.57
N VAL A 283 -9.08 -8.20 -17.34
CA VAL A 283 -9.91 -7.65 -16.26
C VAL A 283 -9.12 -6.68 -15.38
N MET A 284 -9.78 -5.58 -14.99
CA MET A 284 -9.30 -4.65 -13.97
C MET A 284 -9.69 -5.09 -12.56
N GLU A 285 -8.79 -4.82 -11.62
CA GLU A 285 -8.94 -5.09 -10.19
C GLU A 285 -8.62 -3.84 -9.36
N LYS A 286 -8.99 -3.88 -8.08
CA LYS A 286 -8.65 -2.89 -7.04
C LYS A 286 -9.01 -3.46 -5.67
N CYS A 287 -8.57 -2.82 -4.59
CA CYS A 287 -9.12 -3.12 -3.26
C CYS A 287 -10.65 -3.00 -3.26
N SER A 288 -11.33 -4.06 -2.80
CA SER A 288 -12.79 -4.17 -2.69
C SER A 288 -13.34 -3.73 -1.33
N MET A 289 -12.48 -3.31 -0.38
CA MET A 289 -12.78 -3.35 1.06
C MET A 289 -13.29 -4.74 1.48
N CYS A 290 -12.58 -5.79 1.05
CA CYS A 290 -12.85 -7.21 1.31
C CYS A 290 -14.36 -7.54 1.27
N ILE A 291 -15.06 -7.14 0.20
CA ILE A 291 -16.53 -7.17 0.09
C ILE A 291 -17.16 -8.51 0.51
N GLN A 292 -16.49 -9.63 0.24
CA GLN A 292 -16.87 -10.97 0.68
C GLN A 292 -17.08 -11.05 2.21
N ARG A 293 -16.18 -10.44 3.00
CA ARG A 293 -16.27 -10.36 4.47
C ARG A 293 -17.39 -9.41 4.92
N ILE A 294 -17.60 -8.31 4.19
CA ILE A 294 -18.73 -7.39 4.45
C ILE A 294 -20.06 -8.14 4.29
N GLN A 295 -20.23 -8.87 3.17
CA GLN A 295 -21.46 -9.65 2.93
C GLN A 295 -21.59 -10.82 3.91
N GLY A 296 -20.50 -11.49 4.28
CA GLY A 296 -20.49 -12.54 5.32
C GLY A 296 -20.94 -12.03 6.69
N GLY A 297 -20.37 -10.91 7.18
CA GLY A 297 -20.78 -10.31 8.45
C GLY A 297 -22.22 -9.78 8.44
N LYS A 298 -22.64 -9.14 7.33
CA LYS A 298 -24.04 -8.73 7.12
C LYS A 298 -25.01 -9.90 7.13
N LEU A 299 -24.64 -11.03 6.49
CA LEU A 299 -25.43 -12.26 6.50
C LEU A 299 -25.53 -12.83 7.92
N GLN A 300 -24.42 -12.91 8.66
CA GLN A 300 -24.40 -13.47 10.01
C GLN A 300 -25.26 -12.63 10.99
N ALA A 301 -25.10 -11.30 11.01
CA ALA A 301 -25.94 -10.43 11.84
C ALA A 301 -27.44 -10.56 11.50
N LYS A 302 -27.77 -10.73 10.22
CA LYS A 302 -29.15 -10.96 9.75
C LYS A 302 -29.71 -12.33 10.15
N LEU A 303 -28.90 -13.39 10.13
CA LEU A 303 -29.28 -14.72 10.64
C LEU A 303 -29.52 -14.69 12.16
N GLU A 304 -28.67 -13.96 12.89
CA GLU A 304 -28.78 -13.69 14.34
C GLU A 304 -29.90 -12.67 14.68
N LYS A 305 -30.61 -12.14 13.67
CA LYS A 305 -31.72 -11.17 13.80
C LYS A 305 -31.38 -9.91 14.62
N ARG A 306 -30.13 -9.45 14.53
CA ARG A 306 -29.62 -8.28 15.26
C ARG A 306 -29.05 -7.22 14.30
N PRO A 307 -28.91 -5.96 14.73
CA PRO A 307 -28.07 -5.02 14.00
C PRO A 307 -26.63 -5.53 13.90
N LEU A 308 -26.00 -5.15 12.80
CA LEU A 308 -24.56 -5.21 12.61
C LEU A 308 -23.88 -4.29 13.64
N LYS A 309 -22.76 -4.72 14.20
CA LYS A 309 -21.99 -4.03 15.23
C LYS A 309 -20.57 -3.79 14.73
N ASP A 310 -19.93 -2.78 15.30
CA ASP A 310 -18.51 -2.58 15.09
C ASP A 310 -17.71 -3.82 15.53
N GLY A 311 -16.67 -4.16 14.76
CA GLY A 311 -15.88 -5.38 14.92
C GLY A 311 -16.50 -6.70 14.41
N ASP A 312 -17.79 -6.74 13.99
CA ASP A 312 -18.38 -7.94 13.33
C ASP A 312 -17.67 -8.28 12.00
N ILE A 313 -17.13 -7.26 11.34
CA ILE A 313 -16.41 -7.37 10.07
C ILE A 313 -15.01 -6.82 10.27
N LYS A 314 -13.98 -7.64 9.99
CA LYS A 314 -12.59 -7.21 9.95
C LYS A 314 -11.98 -7.43 8.58
N MET A 315 -11.33 -6.41 8.04
CA MET A 315 -10.61 -6.51 6.76
C MET A 315 -9.36 -7.36 6.92
N ALA A 316 -8.97 -8.14 5.91
CA ALA A 316 -7.71 -8.91 5.98
C ALA A 316 -6.47 -8.02 6.16
N CYS A 317 -6.48 -6.79 5.63
CA CYS A 317 -5.42 -5.81 5.84
C CYS A 317 -5.40 -5.19 7.26
N GLN A 318 -6.55 -5.12 7.94
CA GLN A 318 -6.72 -4.69 9.33
C GLN A 318 -6.28 -5.81 10.28
N GLU A 319 -6.83 -7.01 10.10
CA GLU A 319 -6.58 -8.19 10.92
C GLU A 319 -5.10 -8.64 10.89
N ALA A 320 -4.43 -8.52 9.74
CA ALA A 320 -2.99 -8.81 9.63
C ALA A 320 -2.07 -7.65 10.05
N CYS A 321 -2.61 -6.51 10.48
CA CYS A 321 -1.82 -5.38 10.94
C CYS A 321 -1.47 -5.53 12.42
N SER A 322 -0.29 -6.06 12.73
CA SER A 322 0.20 -6.26 14.12
C SER A 322 0.29 -4.99 14.97
N ALA A 323 0.23 -3.81 14.35
CA ALA A 323 0.21 -2.50 15.00
C ALA A 323 -1.19 -1.86 15.07
N ASN A 324 -2.25 -2.54 14.60
CA ASN A 324 -3.62 -2.03 14.46
C ASN A 324 -3.73 -0.70 13.69
N ALA A 325 -2.76 -0.40 12.81
CA ALA A 325 -2.65 0.87 12.09
C ALA A 325 -3.74 1.11 11.02
N ILE A 326 -4.60 0.13 10.75
CA ILE A 326 -5.68 0.19 9.76
C ILE A 326 -6.99 -0.13 10.50
N ILE A 327 -7.86 0.87 10.64
CA ILE A 327 -9.16 0.79 11.30
C ILE A 327 -10.24 0.86 10.22
N PHE A 328 -11.16 -0.09 10.18
CA PHE A 328 -12.28 -0.13 9.23
C PHE A 328 -13.60 -0.33 9.98
N GLY A 329 -14.66 0.32 9.51
CA GLY A 329 -16.00 0.19 10.09
C GLY A 329 -17.04 1.05 9.36
N ASP A 330 -18.20 1.21 9.98
CA ASP A 330 -19.29 2.06 9.48
C ASP A 330 -19.20 3.47 10.07
N ALA A 331 -19.20 4.49 9.21
CA ALA A 331 -19.28 5.91 9.61
C ALA A 331 -20.66 6.31 10.12
N ASN A 332 -21.72 5.55 9.76
CA ASN A 332 -23.09 5.85 10.19
C ASN A 332 -23.35 5.49 11.66
N ASP A 333 -22.48 4.70 12.31
CA ASP A 333 -22.47 4.56 13.77
C ASP A 333 -21.46 5.55 14.40
N PRO A 334 -21.91 6.57 15.15
CA PRO A 334 -21.02 7.51 15.83
C PRO A 334 -20.15 6.88 16.93
N ASN A 335 -20.40 5.62 17.30
CA ASN A 335 -19.66 4.89 18.33
C ASN A 335 -18.61 3.94 17.78
N SER A 336 -18.55 3.71 16.47
CA SER A 336 -17.55 2.82 15.87
C SER A 336 -16.12 3.37 16.07
N GLU A 337 -15.14 2.48 16.08
CA GLU A 337 -13.72 2.81 16.19
C GLU A 337 -13.30 3.74 15.05
N VAL A 338 -13.78 3.50 13.83
CA VAL A 338 -13.48 4.34 12.67
C VAL A 338 -14.15 5.72 12.77
N SER A 339 -15.39 5.81 13.25
CA SER A 339 -16.06 7.10 13.50
C SER A 339 -15.38 7.92 14.60
N LYS A 340 -14.71 7.28 15.55
CA LYS A 340 -13.87 7.96 16.56
C LYS A 340 -12.53 8.40 15.94
N ALA A 341 -11.87 7.52 15.19
CA ALA A 341 -10.61 7.80 14.52
C ALA A 341 -10.71 8.97 13.52
N LEU A 342 -11.75 9.00 12.68
CA LEU A 342 -11.98 10.04 11.66
C LEU A 342 -12.34 11.42 12.24
N ARG A 343 -12.62 11.53 13.55
CA ARG A 343 -12.83 12.80 14.28
C ARG A 343 -11.57 13.35 14.95
N SER A 344 -10.40 12.73 14.76
CA SER A 344 -9.14 13.28 15.25
C SER A 344 -8.66 14.44 14.37
N GLU A 345 -8.20 15.54 14.98
CA GLU A 345 -7.62 16.70 14.26
C GLU A 345 -6.40 16.33 13.38
N ARG A 346 -5.77 15.17 13.65
CA ARG A 346 -4.72 14.57 12.82
C ARG A 346 -5.22 14.04 11.47
N ILE A 347 -6.53 13.95 11.23
CA ILE A 347 -7.08 13.32 10.02
C ILE A 347 -7.00 14.25 8.82
N TYR A 348 -6.40 13.75 7.74
CA TYR A 348 -6.40 14.33 6.42
C TYR A 348 -6.75 13.29 5.37
N TYR A 349 -7.18 13.77 4.21
CA TYR A 349 -7.44 12.96 3.03
C TYR A 349 -6.34 13.21 1.98
N VAL A 350 -5.99 12.18 1.22
CA VAL A 350 -4.90 12.28 0.24
C VAL A 350 -5.46 12.87 -1.06
N LEU A 351 -4.84 13.97 -1.53
CA LEU A 351 -5.32 14.78 -2.66
C LEU A 351 -6.72 15.36 -2.39
N GLU A 352 -6.82 16.22 -1.38
CA GLU A 352 -8.03 16.99 -1.04
C GLU A 352 -8.39 17.97 -2.18
N GLU A 353 -7.39 18.57 -2.83
CA GLU A 353 -7.50 19.64 -3.83
C GLU A 353 -8.20 19.24 -5.16
N ILE A 354 -8.51 17.96 -5.34
CA ILE A 354 -9.25 17.44 -6.50
C ILE A 354 -10.70 17.03 -6.18
N ASN A 355 -11.18 17.27 -4.94
CA ASN A 355 -12.56 17.03 -4.48
C ASN A 355 -13.12 15.64 -4.87
N VAL A 356 -12.30 14.58 -4.79
CA VAL A 356 -12.74 13.20 -5.08
C VAL A 356 -13.41 12.51 -3.88
N LYS A 357 -13.53 13.21 -2.74
CA LYS A 357 -14.20 12.75 -1.50
C LYS A 357 -13.86 11.28 -1.13
N PRO A 358 -12.58 10.97 -0.82
CA PRO A 358 -12.14 9.61 -0.51
C PRO A 358 -12.68 9.13 0.85
N GLY A 359 -13.21 7.90 0.90
CA GLY A 359 -13.66 7.23 2.12
C GLY A 359 -12.54 6.65 2.99
N ILE A 360 -11.30 7.12 2.84
CA ILE A 360 -10.14 6.70 3.63
C ILE A 360 -9.37 7.92 4.13
N GLY A 361 -9.41 8.15 5.45
CA GLY A 361 -8.63 9.18 6.13
C GLY A 361 -7.29 8.63 6.65
N TYR A 362 -6.26 9.48 6.64
CA TYR A 362 -4.93 9.19 7.16
C TYR A 362 -4.63 10.12 8.33
N MET A 363 -3.95 9.62 9.37
CA MET A 363 -3.50 10.48 10.47
C MET A 363 -2.10 11.02 10.20
N THR A 364 -1.88 12.32 10.39
CA THR A 364 -0.56 12.99 10.34
C THR A 364 0.50 12.25 11.13
N LYS A 365 1.69 12.04 10.55
CA LYS A 365 2.82 11.42 11.24
C LYS A 365 3.38 12.41 12.28
N ILE A 366 3.17 12.12 13.56
CA ILE A 366 3.70 12.93 14.67
C ILE A 366 5.00 12.28 15.16
N ARG A 367 6.14 12.94 14.93
CA ARG A 367 7.48 12.48 15.36
C ARG A 367 7.78 13.00 16.76
N ASN A 368 8.19 12.11 17.67
CA ASN A 368 8.69 12.51 18.98
C ASN A 368 10.20 12.83 18.89
N THR A 369 10.52 13.95 18.22
CA THR A 369 11.88 14.44 17.99
C THR A 369 12.11 15.76 18.72
N ASP A 370 13.38 16.06 19.03
CA ASP A 370 13.76 17.34 19.60
C ASP A 370 13.94 18.45 18.54
N THR A 371 14.28 18.08 17.30
CA THR A 371 14.31 18.97 16.13
C THR A 371 12.90 19.26 15.60
N THR A 372 12.69 20.48 15.10
CA THR A 372 11.46 20.91 14.41
C THR A 372 11.47 20.45 12.96
N VAL A 373 10.53 19.60 12.58
CA VAL A 373 10.24 19.26 11.18
C VAL A 373 9.42 20.41 10.60
N GLN A 374 9.97 21.13 9.63
CA GLN A 374 9.21 22.13 8.87
C GLN A 374 8.40 21.42 7.76
N ALA A 375 7.34 22.06 7.27
CA ALA A 375 6.22 21.43 6.56
C ALA A 375 5.85 22.15 5.26
#